data_AF-A0A7C6NF47-F1
#
_entry.id   AF-A0A7C6NF47-F1
#
_cell.length_a   1.000
_cell.length_b   1.000
_cell.length_c   1.000
_cell.angle_alpha   90.00
_cell.angle_beta   90.00
_cell.angle_gamma   90.00
#
_symmetry.space_group_name_H-M   'P 1'
#
loop_
_entity.id
_entity.type
_entity.pdbx_description
1 polymer ?
#
loop_
_entity_poly.entity_id
_entity_poly.type
_entity_poly.pdbx_seq_one_letter_code
_entity_poly.pdbx_strand_id
1 'polypeptide(L)'
;MNIGRKTLILTLIIFSFLAICLKAGGDPGNILLEKEIIKNFNEIVKNREELPAIIAFIDENIAYLSPENATSLVSELEIKQKFHLVDLEKRYFPTRIQEKLLDLYMQDFDLGKFKELDRIKNLGEGSLQELLLETNLTGYKVETAEGMFFPVIDYEFYKKYLPYLTRDFREYIDLMVRESSNPPAKDAALIIGWDELIERALFQEKFLLDFPYSIRVPEVKNLYEKYLYFIFYGLNNTPLFAYDTQEMLKKAREVYPEMINRPTDSYLLQYLAGFLEILEEDNYHLTEEVNKYRASVLEDIFFSYEFYKELIKDYLVAMQRNIDLVKEESNIQKIIEANYGDSYQETRALKVTEDELLFEAVEVVFPGNYKGHFTPGKRYPYYLDAAMGGQRGLIIKDNFGIWHSFGWRVPIE
;
A
#
# COMPACT_ATOMS: atom_id res chain seq x y z
N MET A 1 -37.22 53.21 -21.99
CA MET A 1 -35.74 53.12 -22.02
C MET A 1 -35.33 52.04 -21.04
N ASN A 2 -34.52 51.09 -21.53
CA ASN A 2 -34.37 49.71 -21.06
C ASN A 2 -33.84 49.54 -19.63
N ILE A 3 -34.51 48.66 -18.87
CA ILE A 3 -34.00 47.92 -17.73
C ILE A 3 -33.51 46.56 -18.28
N GLY A 4 -32.20 46.33 -18.28
CA GLY A 4 -31.58 45.12 -18.82
C GLY A 4 -31.35 44.06 -17.73
N ARG A 5 -32.21 43.04 -17.73
CA ARG A 5 -32.02 41.74 -17.07
C ARG A 5 -30.77 41.04 -17.63
N LYS A 6 -29.87 40.56 -16.76
CA LYS A 6 -28.92 39.50 -17.10
C LYS A 6 -29.56 38.16 -16.75
N THR A 7 -30.01 37.45 -17.78
CA THR A 7 -30.56 36.10 -17.69
C THR A 7 -29.41 35.10 -17.76
N LEU A 8 -29.29 34.27 -16.73
CA LEU A 8 -28.47 33.06 -16.68
C LEU A 8 -29.06 32.05 -17.68
N ILE A 9 -28.31 31.66 -18.70
CA ILE A 9 -28.73 30.62 -19.64
C ILE A 9 -28.39 29.27 -19.00
N LEU A 10 -29.43 28.62 -18.47
CA LEU A 10 -29.44 27.22 -18.06
C LEU A 10 -29.88 26.40 -19.28
N THR A 11 -28.97 25.72 -19.95
CA THR A 11 -29.33 24.84 -21.07
C THR A 11 -29.56 23.43 -20.54
N LEU A 12 -30.83 23.09 -20.30
CA LEU A 12 -31.31 21.71 -20.24
C LEU A 12 -31.15 21.06 -21.63
N ILE A 13 -30.53 19.88 -21.70
CA ILE A 13 -30.69 18.98 -22.85
C ILE A 13 -31.10 17.61 -22.29
N ILE A 14 -32.36 17.24 -22.50
CA ILE A 14 -32.91 15.89 -22.29
C ILE A 14 -33.39 15.36 -23.65
N PHE A 15 -32.73 14.28 -24.06
CA PHE A 15 -33.12 13.12 -24.89
C PHE A 15 -34.07 13.22 -26.11
N SER A 16 -33.63 12.61 -27.22
CA SER A 16 -34.44 11.66 -27.98
C SER A 16 -33.59 10.50 -28.56
N PHE A 17 -33.93 9.28 -28.15
CA PHE A 17 -33.47 7.98 -28.68
C PHE A 17 -34.18 7.67 -30.01
N LEU A 18 -33.50 7.03 -30.98
CA LEU A 18 -33.81 5.67 -31.50
C LEU A 18 -33.00 5.35 -32.78
N ALA A 19 -32.11 4.36 -32.74
CA ALA A 19 -31.89 3.41 -33.84
C ALA A 19 -31.17 2.16 -33.31
N ILE A 20 -31.88 1.03 -33.42
CA ILE A 20 -31.53 -0.32 -33.00
C ILE A 20 -30.53 -0.94 -33.98
N CYS A 21 -29.49 -1.63 -33.46
CA CYS A 21 -29.00 -2.90 -34.03
C CYS A 21 -28.08 -3.62 -33.04
N LEU A 22 -28.54 -4.78 -32.53
CA LEU A 22 -27.79 -5.72 -31.70
C LEU A 22 -27.06 -6.75 -32.58
N LYS A 23 -25.74 -6.86 -32.43
CA LYS A 23 -24.97 -8.08 -32.08
C LYS A 23 -23.49 -7.95 -32.46
N ALA A 24 -22.63 -8.29 -31.49
CA ALA A 24 -21.17 -8.41 -31.56
C ALA A 24 -20.41 -7.10 -31.88
N GLY A 25 -20.11 -6.35 -30.82
CA GLY A 25 -19.44 -5.05 -30.87
C GLY A 25 -20.29 -4.02 -30.13
N GLY A 26 -19.74 -3.37 -29.10
CA GLY A 26 -20.46 -2.40 -28.29
C GLY A 26 -21.13 -1.32 -29.14
N ASP A 27 -22.31 -0.86 -28.71
CA ASP A 27 -23.03 0.23 -29.38
C ASP A 27 -22.09 1.44 -29.54
N PRO A 28 -21.79 1.88 -30.78
CA PRO A 28 -20.92 3.02 -31.02
C PRO A 28 -21.36 4.30 -30.29
N GLY A 29 -22.67 4.46 -30.05
CA GLY A 29 -23.21 5.56 -29.26
C GLY A 29 -22.82 5.47 -27.78
N ASN A 30 -22.78 4.26 -27.23
CA ASN A 30 -22.36 4.02 -25.85
C ASN A 30 -20.85 4.25 -25.65
N ILE A 31 -20.03 3.87 -26.65
CA ILE A 31 -18.58 4.10 -26.63
C ILE A 31 -18.24 5.61 -26.66
N LEU A 32 -18.98 6.40 -27.43
CA LEU A 32 -18.75 7.85 -27.51
C LEU A 32 -19.15 8.54 -26.19
N LEU A 33 -20.30 8.16 -25.63
CA LEU A 33 -20.77 8.66 -24.34
C LEU A 33 -19.78 8.36 -23.22
N GLU A 34 -19.32 7.10 -23.13
CA GLU A 34 -18.34 6.68 -22.14
C GLU A 34 -17.02 7.47 -22.25
N LYS A 35 -16.51 7.69 -23.47
CA LYS A 35 -15.33 8.55 -23.69
C LYS A 35 -15.53 9.98 -23.22
N GLU A 36 -16.72 10.54 -23.44
CA GLU A 36 -17.06 11.89 -22.97
C GLU A 36 -17.12 11.95 -21.44
N ILE A 37 -17.75 10.96 -20.80
CA ILE A 37 -17.80 10.85 -19.34
C ILE A 37 -16.39 10.78 -18.75
N ILE A 38 -15.51 9.92 -19.29
CA ILE A 38 -14.12 9.79 -18.81
C ILE A 38 -13.36 11.09 -18.98
N LYS A 39 -13.53 11.78 -20.12
CA LYS A 39 -12.90 13.07 -20.36
C LYS A 39 -13.33 14.09 -19.32
N ASN A 40 -14.64 14.21 -19.07
CA ASN A 40 -15.19 15.15 -18.10
C ASN A 40 -14.74 14.82 -16.67
N PHE A 41 -14.69 13.53 -16.31
CA PHE A 41 -14.16 13.09 -15.02
C PHE A 41 -12.69 13.50 -14.84
N ASN A 42 -11.86 13.31 -15.86
CA ASN A 42 -10.46 13.72 -15.82
C ASN A 42 -10.30 15.24 -15.65
N GLU A 43 -11.20 16.05 -16.21
CA GLU A 43 -11.22 17.50 -15.99
C GLU A 43 -11.58 17.86 -14.54
N ILE A 44 -12.59 17.20 -13.94
CA ILE A 44 -12.97 17.35 -12.52
C ILE A 44 -11.78 17.03 -11.61
N VAL A 45 -11.14 15.88 -11.83
CA VAL A 45 -10.00 15.42 -11.02
C VAL A 45 -8.79 16.36 -11.17
N LYS A 46 -8.51 16.85 -12.38
CA LYS A 46 -7.39 17.76 -12.67
C LYS A 46 -7.59 19.14 -12.03
N ASN A 47 -8.82 19.64 -12.00
CA ASN A 47 -9.15 20.93 -11.40
C ASN A 47 -9.18 20.90 -9.87
N ARG A 48 -8.86 19.75 -9.24
CA ARG A 48 -8.87 19.55 -7.78
C ARG A 48 -10.24 19.81 -7.17
N GLU A 49 -11.30 19.44 -7.89
CA GLU A 49 -12.66 19.49 -7.37
C GLU A 49 -12.78 18.69 -6.07
N GLU A 50 -13.68 19.12 -5.18
CA GLU A 50 -13.88 18.52 -3.87
C GLU A 50 -14.56 17.14 -3.96
N LEU A 51 -14.36 16.28 -2.96
CA LEU A 51 -14.93 14.93 -2.89
C LEU A 51 -16.44 14.86 -3.20
N PRO A 52 -17.31 15.78 -2.71
CA PRO A 52 -18.73 15.74 -3.04
C PRO A 52 -19.01 15.83 -4.55
N ALA A 53 -18.26 16.64 -5.30
CA ALA A 53 -18.43 16.78 -6.74
C ALA A 53 -18.00 15.51 -7.48
N ILE A 54 -16.89 14.90 -7.06
CA ILE A 54 -16.40 13.62 -7.61
C ILE A 54 -17.44 12.53 -7.38
N ILE A 55 -17.97 12.42 -6.16
CA ILE A 55 -18.98 11.41 -5.80
C ILE A 55 -20.26 11.61 -6.62
N ALA A 56 -20.79 12.83 -6.69
CA ALA A 56 -22.00 13.13 -7.46
C ALA A 56 -21.82 12.77 -8.94
N PHE A 57 -20.67 13.12 -9.52
CA PHE A 57 -20.36 12.76 -10.90
C PHE A 57 -20.34 11.24 -11.11
N ILE A 58 -19.72 10.47 -10.21
CA ILE A 58 -19.72 9.00 -10.30
C ILE A 58 -21.15 8.47 -10.17
N ASP A 59 -21.91 8.90 -9.17
CA ASP A 59 -23.30 8.47 -8.94
C ASP A 59 -24.19 8.69 -10.17
N GLU A 60 -24.03 9.81 -10.87
CA GLU A 60 -24.81 10.14 -12.06
C GLU A 60 -24.40 9.35 -13.32
N ASN A 61 -23.13 8.95 -13.42
CA ASN A 61 -22.56 8.47 -14.68
C ASN A 61 -22.15 7.00 -14.70
N ILE A 62 -21.94 6.37 -13.54
CA ILE A 62 -21.34 5.02 -13.45
C ILE A 62 -22.12 3.94 -14.21
N ALA A 63 -23.44 4.08 -14.32
CA ALA A 63 -24.29 3.13 -15.04
C ALA A 63 -24.08 3.12 -16.57
N TYR A 64 -23.41 4.12 -17.13
CA TYR A 64 -23.12 4.23 -18.56
C TYR A 64 -21.69 3.78 -18.90
N LEU A 65 -20.92 3.31 -17.93
CA LEU A 65 -19.52 2.92 -18.10
C LEU A 65 -19.37 1.41 -18.23
N SER A 66 -18.32 0.98 -18.95
CA SER A 66 -17.81 -0.38 -18.87
C SER A 66 -17.27 -0.64 -17.45
N PRO A 67 -17.19 -1.91 -17.03
CA PRO A 67 -16.65 -2.23 -15.71
C PRO A 67 -15.25 -1.68 -15.46
N GLU A 68 -14.39 -1.68 -16.47
CA GLU A 68 -13.02 -1.18 -16.38
C GLU A 68 -12.98 0.33 -16.11
N ASN A 69 -13.82 1.11 -16.81
CA ASN A 69 -13.87 2.55 -16.61
C ASN A 69 -14.61 2.94 -15.33
N ALA A 70 -15.68 2.22 -14.97
CA ALA A 70 -16.33 2.37 -13.67
C ALA A 70 -15.34 2.10 -12.51
N THR A 71 -14.57 1.00 -12.59
CA THR A 71 -13.49 0.69 -11.64
C THR A 71 -12.46 1.81 -11.59
N SER A 72 -12.04 2.36 -12.74
CA SER A 72 -11.08 3.47 -12.78
C SER A 72 -11.58 4.70 -12.00
N LEU A 73 -12.83 5.11 -12.23
CA LEU A 73 -13.45 6.25 -11.53
C LEU A 73 -13.54 6.00 -10.01
N VAL A 74 -14.00 4.82 -9.60
CA VAL A 74 -14.13 4.47 -8.17
C VAL A 74 -12.77 4.31 -7.50
N SER A 75 -11.77 3.81 -8.21
CA SER A 75 -10.39 3.75 -7.73
C SER A 75 -9.81 5.13 -7.49
N GLU A 76 -10.03 6.08 -8.39
CA GLU A 76 -9.59 7.47 -8.21
C GLU A 76 -10.31 8.13 -7.02
N LEU A 77 -11.61 7.87 -6.82
CA LEU A 77 -12.33 8.34 -5.64
C LEU A 77 -11.67 7.85 -4.34
N GLU A 78 -11.33 6.58 -4.23
CA GLU A 78 -10.65 6.03 -3.04
C GLU A 78 -9.27 6.66 -2.82
N ILE A 79 -8.50 6.88 -3.90
CA ILE A 79 -7.22 7.59 -3.83
C ILE A 79 -7.43 9.01 -3.27
N LYS A 80 -8.42 9.75 -3.79
CA LYS A 80 -8.77 11.09 -3.29
C LYS A 80 -9.21 11.07 -1.85
N GLN A 81 -10.00 10.08 -1.44
CA GLN A 81 -10.40 9.93 -0.04
C GLN A 81 -9.19 9.68 0.88
N LYS A 82 -8.25 8.81 0.48
CA LYS A 82 -7.01 8.56 1.25
C LYS A 82 -6.20 9.84 1.43
N PHE A 83 -6.08 10.66 0.39
CA PHE A 83 -5.36 11.94 0.49
C PHE A 83 -6.11 12.98 1.35
N HIS A 84 -7.43 13.09 1.19
CA HIS A 84 -8.25 14.02 1.96
C HIS A 84 -8.34 13.64 3.45
N LEU A 85 -8.25 12.35 3.78
CA LEU A 85 -8.30 11.85 5.15
C LEU A 85 -7.30 12.57 6.07
N VAL A 86 -6.08 12.84 5.56
CA VAL A 86 -5.02 13.54 6.31
C VAL A 86 -5.45 14.92 6.79
N ASP A 87 -6.21 15.66 5.98
CA ASP A 87 -6.69 17.00 6.35
C ASP A 87 -7.99 16.94 7.16
N LEU A 88 -8.84 15.95 6.89
CA LEU A 88 -10.05 15.70 7.68
C LEU A 88 -9.70 15.32 9.13
N GLU A 89 -8.73 14.43 9.35
CA GLU A 89 -8.27 14.02 10.68
C GLU A 89 -7.81 15.21 11.54
N LYS A 90 -7.06 16.16 10.95
CA LYS A 90 -6.62 17.38 11.66
C LYS A 90 -7.77 18.20 12.23
N ARG A 91 -8.96 18.15 11.60
CA ARG A 91 -10.15 18.86 12.05
C ARG A 91 -10.88 18.15 13.19
N TYR A 92 -10.61 16.87 13.41
CA TYR A 92 -11.13 16.11 14.55
C TYR A 92 -10.33 16.36 15.83
N PHE A 93 -9.02 16.56 15.75
CA PHE A 93 -8.15 16.67 16.93
C PHE A 93 -8.27 17.92 17.84
N PRO A 94 -8.87 19.06 17.46
CA PRO A 94 -9.05 20.17 18.39
C PRO A 94 -9.84 19.73 19.64
N THR A 95 -9.37 20.12 20.83
CA THR A 95 -9.95 19.70 22.14
C THR A 95 -11.47 19.88 22.20
N ARG A 96 -11.97 21.04 21.76
CA ARG A 96 -13.41 21.34 21.73
C ARG A 96 -14.22 20.36 20.86
N ILE A 97 -13.63 19.82 19.80
CA ILE A 97 -14.28 18.83 18.93
C ILE A 97 -14.30 17.47 19.63
N GLN A 98 -13.16 17.04 20.19
CA GLN A 98 -13.06 15.78 20.93
C GLN A 98 -14.00 15.73 22.15
N GLU A 99 -14.06 16.80 22.95
CA GLU A 99 -14.97 16.88 24.11
C GLU A 99 -16.44 16.72 23.69
N LYS A 100 -16.86 17.40 22.61
CA LYS A 100 -18.23 17.26 22.10
C LYS A 100 -18.51 15.88 21.51
N LEU A 101 -17.54 15.26 20.84
CA LEU A 101 -17.68 13.90 20.33
C LEU A 101 -17.81 12.89 21.49
N LEU A 102 -17.06 13.10 22.56
CA LEU A 102 -17.20 12.33 23.80
C LEU A 102 -18.58 12.51 24.42
N ASP A 103 -19.09 13.75 24.51
CA ASP A 103 -20.44 14.02 25.03
C ASP A 103 -21.53 13.32 24.21
N LEU A 104 -21.39 13.29 22.88
CA LEU A 104 -22.30 12.56 21.99
C LEU A 104 -22.20 11.06 22.22
N TYR A 105 -20.99 10.52 22.28
CA TYR A 105 -20.73 9.12 22.52
C TYR A 105 -21.30 8.64 23.87
N MET A 106 -21.16 9.44 24.93
CA MET A 106 -21.75 9.16 26.25
C MET A 106 -23.29 9.21 26.27
N GLN A 107 -23.92 9.75 25.22
CA GLN A 107 -25.37 9.75 25.01
C GLN A 107 -25.81 8.67 24.01
N ASP A 108 -25.04 7.58 23.93
CA ASP A 108 -25.25 6.42 23.07
C ASP A 108 -25.40 6.78 21.57
N PHE A 109 -24.77 7.87 21.12
CA PHE A 109 -24.77 8.26 19.71
C PHE A 109 -23.77 7.40 18.91
N ASP A 110 -24.26 6.68 17.90
CA ASP A 110 -23.42 5.89 16.99
C ASP A 110 -22.75 6.80 15.94
N LEU A 111 -21.57 7.33 16.30
CA LEU A 111 -20.72 8.13 15.42
C LEU A 111 -20.16 7.32 14.23
N GLY A 112 -20.16 5.98 14.30
CA GLY A 112 -19.55 5.10 13.30
C GLY A 112 -20.47 4.70 12.16
N LYS A 113 -21.79 4.78 12.33
CA LYS A 113 -22.76 4.43 11.27
C LYS A 113 -23.62 5.60 10.81
N PHE A 114 -23.52 6.73 11.48
CA PHE A 114 -24.29 7.93 11.16
C PHE A 114 -25.80 7.68 10.96
N LYS A 115 -26.37 6.64 11.59
CA LYS A 115 -27.77 6.23 11.41
C LYS A 115 -28.79 7.27 11.87
N GLU A 116 -28.30 8.24 12.64
CA GLU A 116 -29.10 9.29 13.28
C GLU A 116 -28.71 10.68 12.74
N LEU A 117 -28.63 10.81 11.41
CA LEU A 117 -28.35 12.10 10.73
C LEU A 117 -29.24 13.25 11.22
N ASP A 118 -30.47 12.97 11.63
CA ASP A 118 -31.37 13.99 12.16
C ASP A 118 -30.91 14.54 13.52
N ARG A 119 -30.29 13.72 14.38
CA ARG A 119 -29.68 14.22 15.63
C ARG A 119 -28.46 15.09 15.32
N ILE A 120 -27.66 14.75 14.31
CA ILE A 120 -26.56 15.62 13.84
C ILE A 120 -27.10 16.96 13.36
N LYS A 121 -28.17 16.94 12.55
CA LYS A 121 -28.83 18.16 12.08
C LYS A 121 -29.38 19.03 13.21
N ASN A 122 -29.73 18.41 14.33
CA ASN A 122 -30.27 19.07 15.53
C ASN A 122 -29.20 19.52 16.54
N LEU A 123 -27.90 19.32 16.27
CA LEU A 123 -26.81 19.87 17.11
C LEU A 123 -26.73 21.41 17.08
N GLY A 124 -27.49 22.05 16.19
CA GLY A 124 -27.47 23.49 15.94
C GLY A 124 -26.32 23.91 15.03
N GLU A 125 -26.44 25.09 14.41
CA GLU A 125 -25.44 25.61 13.48
C GLU A 125 -24.07 25.76 14.17
N GLY A 126 -23.07 25.04 13.68
CA GLY A 126 -21.71 25.13 14.19
C GLY A 126 -20.73 24.12 13.56
N SER A 127 -19.44 24.35 13.82
CA SER A 127 -18.33 23.64 13.17
C SER A 127 -18.33 22.11 13.34
N LEU A 128 -18.98 21.57 14.38
CA LEU A 128 -19.07 20.11 14.58
C LEU A 128 -20.14 19.48 13.68
N GLN A 129 -21.29 20.12 13.52
CA GLN A 129 -22.36 19.62 12.65
C GLN A 129 -21.85 19.55 11.20
N GLU A 130 -21.23 20.62 10.72
CA GLU A 130 -20.66 20.70 9.37
C GLU A 130 -19.59 19.62 9.17
N LEU A 131 -18.69 19.43 10.14
CA LEU A 131 -17.65 18.39 10.09
C LEU A 131 -18.24 16.97 9.99
N LEU A 132 -19.24 16.64 10.81
CA LEU A 132 -19.87 15.32 10.80
C LEU A 132 -20.69 15.07 9.52
N LEU A 133 -21.41 16.08 9.03
CA LEU A 133 -22.14 15.99 7.77
C LEU A 133 -21.20 15.79 6.59
N GLU A 134 -20.13 16.56 6.51
CA GLU A 134 -19.09 16.40 5.49
C GLU A 134 -18.47 15.01 5.55
N THR A 135 -18.09 14.55 6.74
CA THR A 135 -17.51 13.21 6.96
C THR A 135 -18.41 12.11 6.38
N ASN A 136 -19.71 12.14 6.72
CA ASN A 136 -20.67 11.16 6.21
C ASN A 136 -20.88 11.28 4.69
N LEU A 137 -21.06 12.50 4.16
CA LEU A 137 -21.34 12.73 2.74
C LEU A 137 -20.16 12.37 1.84
N THR A 138 -18.94 12.43 2.37
CA THR A 138 -17.71 12.14 1.63
C THR A 138 -17.22 10.70 1.81
N GLY A 139 -18.04 9.81 2.39
CA GLY A 139 -17.77 8.37 2.47
C GLY A 139 -16.82 7.97 3.60
N TYR A 140 -16.78 8.74 4.68
CA TYR A 140 -16.07 8.42 5.90
C TYR A 140 -17.05 8.11 7.04
N LYS A 141 -16.52 7.42 8.05
CA LYS A 141 -17.15 7.22 9.35
C LYS A 141 -16.23 7.65 10.48
N VAL A 142 -16.75 7.78 11.70
CA VAL A 142 -15.95 8.10 12.87
C VAL A 142 -15.68 6.83 13.68
N GLU A 143 -14.42 6.59 13.97
CA GLU A 143 -13.96 5.54 14.89
C GLU A 143 -13.44 6.16 16.18
N THR A 144 -13.26 5.32 17.19
CA THR A 144 -12.59 5.71 18.43
C THR A 144 -11.56 4.69 18.88
N ALA A 145 -10.42 5.16 19.35
CA ALA A 145 -9.39 4.38 20.04
C ALA A 145 -8.73 5.23 21.12
N GLU A 146 -8.40 4.60 22.26
CA GLU A 146 -7.78 5.26 23.41
C GLU A 146 -8.49 6.56 23.87
N GLY A 147 -9.81 6.65 23.71
CA GLY A 147 -10.60 7.83 24.08
C GLY A 147 -10.55 8.99 23.09
N MET A 148 -9.88 8.81 21.95
CA MET A 148 -9.83 9.77 20.85
C MET A 148 -10.81 9.34 19.75
N PHE A 149 -11.39 10.32 19.06
CA PHE A 149 -12.28 10.13 17.91
C PHE A 149 -11.61 10.62 16.63
N PHE A 150 -11.67 9.82 15.56
CA PHE A 150 -11.03 10.14 14.29
C PHE A 150 -11.83 9.57 13.12
N PRO A 151 -11.79 10.23 11.95
CA PRO A 151 -12.42 9.73 10.75
C PRO A 151 -11.63 8.55 10.18
N VAL A 152 -12.32 7.62 9.53
CA VAL A 152 -11.74 6.56 8.69
C VAL A 152 -12.61 6.39 7.45
N ILE A 153 -12.07 5.82 6.37
CA ILE A 153 -12.87 5.51 5.18
C ILE A 153 -13.91 4.44 5.54
N ASP A 154 -15.17 4.69 5.21
CA ASP A 154 -16.24 3.71 5.35
C ASP A 154 -16.36 2.90 4.05
N TYR A 155 -15.80 1.70 4.00
CA TYR A 155 -15.87 0.91 2.76
C TYR A 155 -17.30 0.41 2.46
N GLU A 156 -18.23 0.44 3.41
CA GLU A 156 -19.65 0.21 3.14
C GLU A 156 -20.21 1.22 2.13
N PHE A 157 -19.67 2.44 2.10
CA PHE A 157 -20.04 3.49 1.13
C PHE A 157 -19.89 3.02 -0.32
N TYR A 158 -18.93 2.14 -0.60
CA TYR A 158 -18.65 1.65 -1.95
C TYR A 158 -19.62 0.57 -2.42
N LYS A 159 -20.45 -0.02 -1.54
CA LYS A 159 -21.36 -1.10 -1.92
C LYS A 159 -22.34 -0.72 -3.03
N LYS A 160 -22.73 0.56 -3.10
CA LYS A 160 -23.59 1.08 -4.18
C LYS A 160 -22.97 0.95 -5.57
N TYR A 161 -21.64 0.88 -5.66
CA TYR A 161 -20.93 0.79 -6.93
C TYR A 161 -20.66 -0.65 -7.37
N LEU A 162 -20.72 -1.65 -6.47
CA LEU A 162 -20.35 -3.04 -6.76
C LEU A 162 -20.93 -3.59 -8.08
N PRO A 163 -22.21 -3.37 -8.44
CA PRO A 163 -22.77 -3.91 -9.69
C PRO A 163 -22.03 -3.47 -10.95
N TYR A 164 -21.32 -2.34 -10.91
CA TYR A 164 -20.63 -1.74 -12.04
C TYR A 164 -19.15 -2.08 -12.12
N LEU A 165 -18.55 -2.68 -11.08
CA LEU A 165 -17.09 -2.84 -11.02
C LEU A 165 -16.61 -4.16 -11.63
N THR A 166 -15.35 -4.16 -12.04
CA THR A 166 -14.61 -5.39 -12.37
C THR A 166 -14.62 -6.37 -11.20
N ARG A 167 -14.52 -7.68 -11.50
CA ARG A 167 -14.65 -8.73 -10.48
C ARG A 167 -13.60 -8.61 -9.39
N ASP A 168 -12.35 -8.35 -9.75
CA ASP A 168 -11.25 -8.17 -8.80
C ASP A 168 -11.54 -7.00 -7.85
N PHE A 169 -11.98 -5.86 -8.37
CA PHE A 169 -12.24 -4.69 -7.54
C PHE A 169 -13.45 -4.89 -6.61
N ARG A 170 -14.47 -5.65 -7.02
CA ARG A 170 -15.56 -6.05 -6.11
C ARG A 170 -15.06 -6.86 -4.92
N GLU A 171 -14.25 -7.88 -5.18
CA GLU A 171 -13.69 -8.75 -4.13
C GLU A 171 -12.77 -7.93 -3.19
N TYR A 172 -12.02 -6.98 -3.74
CA TYR A 172 -11.25 -6.01 -2.95
C TYR A 172 -12.14 -5.16 -2.03
N ILE A 173 -13.24 -4.60 -2.54
CA ILE A 173 -14.18 -3.82 -1.72
C ILE A 173 -14.82 -4.70 -0.64
N ASP A 174 -15.24 -5.92 -0.96
CA ASP A 174 -15.80 -6.84 0.04
C ASP A 174 -14.81 -7.19 1.15
N LEU A 175 -13.52 -7.30 0.81
CA LEU A 175 -12.43 -7.46 1.77
C LEU A 175 -12.32 -6.22 2.67
N MET A 176 -12.20 -5.04 2.07
CA MET A 176 -12.03 -3.78 2.82
C MET A 176 -13.27 -3.38 3.64
N VAL A 177 -14.47 -3.81 3.23
CA VAL A 177 -15.69 -3.69 4.03
C VAL A 177 -15.54 -4.42 5.36
N ARG A 178 -15.01 -5.66 5.35
CA ARG A 178 -14.78 -6.43 6.59
C ARG A 178 -13.74 -5.75 7.47
N GLU A 179 -12.65 -5.26 6.88
CA GLU A 179 -11.58 -4.59 7.62
C GLU A 179 -12.01 -3.27 8.24
N SER A 180 -12.75 -2.45 7.50
CA SER A 180 -13.24 -1.17 7.99
C SER A 180 -14.36 -1.35 9.01
N SER A 181 -15.29 -2.29 8.79
CA SER A 181 -16.47 -2.46 9.66
C SER A 181 -16.18 -3.22 10.96
N ASN A 182 -15.22 -4.15 10.93
CA ASN A 182 -14.81 -4.92 12.09
C ASN A 182 -13.27 -5.04 12.09
N PRO A 183 -12.54 -4.01 12.56
CA PRO A 183 -11.08 -4.04 12.59
C PRO A 183 -10.55 -5.26 13.36
N PRO A 184 -9.46 -5.91 12.91
CA PRO A 184 -8.94 -7.11 13.58
C PRO A 184 -8.25 -6.81 14.91
N ALA A 185 -7.77 -5.58 15.09
CA ALA A 185 -6.95 -5.19 16.22
C ALA A 185 -7.20 -3.75 16.64
N LYS A 186 -7.06 -3.49 17.95
CA LYS A 186 -7.16 -2.18 18.57
C LYS A 186 -6.22 -2.14 19.78
N ASP A 187 -5.55 -1.01 20.00
CA ASP A 187 -4.62 -0.79 21.12
C ASP A 187 -3.59 -1.94 21.24
N ALA A 188 -3.01 -2.35 20.09
CA ALA A 188 -2.09 -3.48 19.98
C ALA A 188 -2.61 -4.82 20.57
N ALA A 189 -3.93 -5.02 20.59
CA ALA A 189 -4.60 -6.27 20.95
C ALA A 189 -5.45 -6.76 19.78
N LEU A 190 -5.51 -8.07 19.56
CA LEU A 190 -6.50 -8.69 18.69
C LEU A 190 -7.88 -8.54 19.34
N ILE A 191 -8.85 -8.04 18.58
CA ILE A 191 -10.24 -7.92 19.02
C ILE A 191 -11.18 -8.89 18.30
N ILE A 192 -10.64 -9.67 17.36
CA ILE A 192 -11.29 -10.81 16.70
C ILE A 192 -10.71 -12.14 17.21
N GLY A 193 -11.38 -13.25 16.89
CA GLY A 193 -10.90 -14.60 17.18
C GLY A 193 -9.69 -15.01 16.31
N TRP A 194 -8.90 -15.97 16.78
CA TRP A 194 -7.77 -16.53 16.02
C TRP A 194 -8.23 -17.30 14.76
N ASP A 195 -9.43 -17.89 14.82
CA ASP A 195 -10.10 -18.54 13.71
C ASP A 195 -10.49 -17.51 12.65
N GLU A 196 -11.16 -16.43 13.05
CA GLU A 196 -11.52 -15.33 12.16
C GLU A 196 -10.27 -14.67 11.54
N LEU A 197 -9.19 -14.52 12.32
CA LEU A 197 -7.90 -14.00 11.84
C LEU A 197 -7.37 -14.84 10.66
N ILE A 198 -7.34 -16.17 10.82
CA ILE A 198 -6.87 -17.08 9.77
C ILE A 198 -7.83 -17.08 8.57
N GLU A 199 -9.15 -17.09 8.77
CA GLU A 199 -10.14 -17.02 7.69
C GLU A 199 -9.99 -15.74 6.84
N ARG A 200 -9.75 -14.60 7.48
CA ARG A 200 -9.51 -13.34 6.78
C ARG A 200 -8.19 -13.37 6.01
N ALA A 201 -7.13 -13.95 6.57
CA ALA A 201 -5.86 -14.15 5.89
C ALA A 201 -6.01 -15.07 4.66
N LEU A 202 -6.81 -16.14 4.76
CA LEU A 202 -7.14 -17.03 3.64
C LEU A 202 -7.91 -16.31 2.54
N PHE A 203 -8.82 -15.41 2.90
CA PHE A 203 -9.53 -14.60 1.92
C PHE A 203 -8.58 -13.63 1.18
N GLN A 204 -7.60 -13.07 1.89
CA GLN A 204 -6.56 -12.23 1.31
C GLN A 204 -5.61 -13.04 0.40
N GLU A 205 -5.15 -14.21 0.83
CA GLU A 205 -4.36 -15.14 0.00
C GLU A 205 -5.10 -15.48 -1.29
N LYS A 206 -6.39 -15.84 -1.17
CA LYS A 206 -7.23 -16.18 -2.32
C LYS A 206 -7.32 -15.03 -3.31
N PHE A 207 -7.48 -13.79 -2.83
CA PHE A 207 -7.50 -12.62 -3.71
C PHE A 207 -6.21 -12.50 -4.52
N LEU A 208 -5.05 -12.65 -3.87
CA LEU A 208 -3.74 -12.56 -4.52
C LEU A 208 -3.53 -13.64 -5.58
N LEU A 209 -4.05 -14.85 -5.33
CA LEU A 209 -3.99 -15.98 -6.26
C LEU A 209 -4.97 -15.85 -7.44
N ASP A 210 -6.19 -15.41 -7.18
CA ASP A 210 -7.24 -15.28 -8.20
C ASP A 210 -7.03 -14.03 -9.08
N PHE A 211 -6.42 -12.97 -8.54
CA PHE A 211 -6.25 -11.67 -9.20
C PHE A 211 -4.81 -11.12 -9.13
N PRO A 212 -3.80 -11.87 -9.61
CA PRO A 212 -2.39 -11.48 -9.50
C PRO A 212 -2.00 -10.22 -10.29
N TYR A 213 -2.87 -9.76 -11.19
CA TYR A 213 -2.69 -8.54 -12.00
C TYR A 213 -3.66 -7.42 -11.62
N SER A 214 -4.43 -7.57 -10.53
CA SER A 214 -5.28 -6.49 -10.05
C SER A 214 -4.45 -5.29 -9.65
N ILE A 215 -4.98 -4.09 -9.88
CA ILE A 215 -4.38 -2.85 -9.37
C ILE A 215 -4.32 -2.80 -7.84
N ARG A 216 -5.04 -3.71 -7.14
CA ARG A 216 -5.12 -3.80 -5.67
C ARG A 216 -4.25 -4.86 -5.02
N VAL A 217 -3.41 -5.55 -5.81
CA VAL A 217 -2.41 -6.48 -5.28
C VAL A 217 -1.52 -5.82 -4.22
N PRO A 218 -0.99 -4.59 -4.39
CA PRO A 218 -0.15 -3.96 -3.36
C PRO A 218 -0.86 -3.79 -2.01
N GLU A 219 -2.10 -3.31 -2.00
CA GLU A 219 -2.87 -3.11 -0.77
C GLU A 219 -3.22 -4.43 -0.08
N VAL A 220 -3.70 -5.42 -0.85
CA VAL A 220 -4.07 -6.73 -0.29
C VAL A 220 -2.83 -7.49 0.19
N LYS A 221 -1.69 -7.36 -0.50
CA LYS A 221 -0.41 -7.94 -0.05
C LYS A 221 0.03 -7.36 1.29
N ASN A 222 0.02 -6.04 1.45
CA ASN A 222 0.40 -5.40 2.71
C ASN A 222 -0.54 -5.82 3.86
N LEU A 223 -1.84 -5.95 3.57
CA LEU A 223 -2.80 -6.45 4.54
C LEU A 223 -2.52 -7.91 4.91
N TYR A 224 -2.24 -8.75 3.92
CA TYR A 224 -1.89 -10.15 4.13
C TYR A 224 -0.63 -10.34 4.95
N GLU A 225 0.44 -9.59 4.66
CA GLU A 225 1.66 -9.55 5.49
C GLU A 225 1.36 -9.22 6.96
N LYS A 226 0.50 -8.24 7.20
CA LYS A 226 0.07 -7.87 8.56
C LYS A 226 -0.67 -9.03 9.24
N TYR A 227 -1.55 -9.71 8.53
CA TYR A 227 -2.28 -10.86 9.08
C TYR A 227 -1.37 -12.07 9.32
N LEU A 228 -0.40 -12.35 8.43
CA LEU A 228 0.61 -13.37 8.65
C LEU A 228 1.43 -13.06 9.91
N TYR A 229 1.84 -11.80 10.09
CA TYR A 229 2.51 -11.38 11.32
C TYR A 229 1.64 -11.64 12.55
N PHE A 230 0.35 -11.29 12.52
CA PHE A 230 -0.57 -11.56 13.63
C PHE A 230 -0.71 -13.06 13.92
N ILE A 231 -0.74 -13.90 12.88
CA ILE A 231 -0.85 -15.36 13.02
C ILE A 231 0.43 -15.96 13.65
N PHE A 232 1.62 -15.53 13.26
CA PHE A 232 2.87 -16.16 13.73
C PHE A 232 3.50 -15.47 14.96
N TYR A 233 3.06 -14.27 15.31
CA TYR A 233 3.60 -13.50 16.45
C TYR A 233 2.53 -13.07 17.46
N GLY A 234 1.29 -12.87 17.03
CA GLY A 234 0.27 -12.16 17.80
C GLY A 234 0.54 -10.65 17.82
N LEU A 235 0.05 -9.99 18.86
CA LEU A 235 0.23 -8.56 19.10
C LEU A 235 0.69 -8.30 20.53
N ASN A 236 1.19 -7.10 20.84
CA ASN A 236 1.77 -6.81 22.15
C ASN A 236 0.84 -7.12 23.33
N ASN A 237 -0.45 -6.79 23.22
CA ASN A 237 -1.44 -7.01 24.27
C ASN A 237 -2.20 -8.33 24.11
N THR A 238 -1.96 -9.06 23.01
CA THR A 238 -2.47 -10.43 22.78
C THR A 238 -1.38 -11.25 22.09
N PRO A 239 -0.25 -11.51 22.77
CA PRO A 239 0.88 -12.16 22.13
C PRO A 239 0.55 -13.63 21.88
N LEU A 240 1.12 -14.20 20.81
CA LEU A 240 0.97 -15.63 20.55
C LEU A 240 1.69 -16.47 21.61
N PHE A 241 2.80 -15.97 22.14
CA PHE A 241 3.57 -16.61 23.20
C PHE A 241 3.60 -15.71 24.44
N ALA A 242 3.37 -16.29 25.61
CA ALA A 242 3.42 -15.55 26.86
C ALA A 242 4.84 -14.99 27.11
N TYR A 243 4.94 -13.74 27.57
CA TYR A 243 6.23 -13.08 27.75
C TYR A 243 7.11 -13.74 28.81
N ASP A 244 6.52 -14.30 29.86
CA ASP A 244 7.19 -14.89 31.01
C ASP A 244 7.50 -16.38 30.80
N THR A 245 6.52 -17.17 30.35
CA THR A 245 6.70 -18.62 30.18
C THR A 245 7.16 -19.02 28.79
N GLN A 246 7.06 -18.13 27.80
CA GLN A 246 7.27 -18.43 26.38
C GLN A 246 6.29 -19.50 25.84
N GLU A 247 5.24 -19.87 26.59
CA GLU A 247 4.24 -20.85 26.18
C GLU A 247 3.26 -20.23 25.18
N MET A 248 2.90 -20.99 24.14
CA MET A 248 1.89 -20.58 23.16
C MET A 248 0.52 -20.42 23.83
N LEU A 249 -0.19 -19.36 23.46
CA LEU A 249 -1.52 -19.06 23.94
C LEU A 249 -2.47 -20.23 23.66
N LYS A 250 -3.03 -20.80 24.72
CA LYS A 250 -3.93 -21.96 24.67
C LYS A 250 -5.03 -21.85 23.61
N LYS A 251 -5.67 -20.68 23.49
CA LYS A 251 -6.73 -20.45 22.49
C LYS A 251 -6.23 -20.64 21.05
N ALA A 252 -5.05 -20.13 20.72
CA ALA A 252 -4.46 -20.29 19.40
C ALA A 252 -4.06 -21.76 19.16
N ARG A 253 -3.51 -22.42 20.18
CA ARG A 253 -3.16 -23.85 20.15
C ARG A 253 -4.36 -24.76 19.89
N GLU A 254 -5.55 -24.39 20.37
CA GLU A 254 -6.79 -25.14 20.10
C GLU A 254 -7.32 -24.88 18.68
N VAL A 255 -7.23 -23.64 18.19
CA VAL A 255 -7.78 -23.23 16.89
C VAL A 255 -6.91 -23.69 15.71
N TYR A 256 -5.58 -23.56 15.79
CA TYR A 256 -4.70 -23.78 14.63
C TYR A 256 -4.84 -25.20 14.05
N PRO A 257 -4.90 -26.28 14.86
CA PRO A 257 -5.14 -27.63 14.37
C PRO A 257 -6.48 -27.78 13.63
N GLU A 258 -7.55 -27.10 14.08
CA GLU A 258 -8.85 -27.14 13.40
C GLU A 258 -8.80 -26.47 12.01
N MET A 259 -7.96 -25.45 11.86
CA MET A 259 -7.80 -24.73 10.60
C MET A 259 -7.01 -25.53 9.55
N ILE A 260 -5.95 -26.25 9.95
CA ILE A 260 -5.09 -27.00 9.03
C ILE A 260 -5.67 -28.34 8.55
N ASN A 261 -6.67 -28.89 9.26
CA ASN A 261 -7.28 -30.18 8.92
C ASN A 261 -8.22 -30.15 7.71
N ARG A 262 -8.28 -29.02 7.00
CA ARG A 262 -9.15 -28.82 5.84
C ARG A 262 -8.37 -29.12 4.55
N PRO A 263 -8.92 -29.90 3.60
CA PRO A 263 -8.29 -30.08 2.30
C PRO A 263 -8.13 -28.73 1.60
N THR A 264 -6.88 -28.32 1.34
CA THR A 264 -6.58 -26.98 0.83
C THR A 264 -5.21 -26.95 0.15
N ASP A 265 -5.11 -26.16 -0.92
CA ASP A 265 -3.85 -25.83 -1.59
C ASP A 265 -3.23 -24.52 -1.04
N SER A 266 -3.75 -24.01 0.09
CA SER A 266 -3.26 -22.80 0.75
C SER A 266 -1.83 -22.98 1.26
N TYR A 267 -0.93 -22.09 0.81
CA TYR A 267 0.43 -22.06 1.36
C TYR A 267 0.41 -21.58 2.80
N LEU A 268 -0.48 -20.63 3.17
CA LEU A 268 -0.67 -20.25 4.58
C LEU A 268 -0.89 -21.48 5.48
N LEU A 269 -1.85 -22.34 5.14
CA LEU A 269 -2.17 -23.50 5.99
C LEU A 269 -1.06 -24.55 5.99
N GLN A 270 -0.31 -24.70 4.88
CA GLN A 270 0.86 -25.58 4.85
C GLN A 270 1.96 -25.09 5.80
N TYR A 271 2.28 -23.80 5.79
CA TYR A 271 3.27 -23.22 6.71
C TYR A 271 2.74 -23.15 8.15
N LEU A 272 1.43 -22.99 8.34
CA LEU A 272 0.83 -23.10 9.67
C LEU A 272 0.94 -24.52 10.23
N ALA A 273 0.81 -25.54 9.38
CA ALA A 273 1.01 -26.94 9.78
C ALA A 273 2.46 -27.20 10.18
N GLY A 274 3.44 -26.79 9.36
CA GLY A 274 4.86 -26.92 9.72
C GLY A 274 5.25 -26.17 11.00
N PHE A 275 4.64 -25.01 11.25
CA PHE A 275 4.82 -24.28 12.51
C PHE A 275 4.30 -25.07 13.72
N LEU A 276 3.15 -25.73 13.59
CA LEU A 276 2.59 -26.58 14.65
C LEU A 276 3.43 -27.83 14.91
N GLU A 277 3.98 -28.46 13.86
CA GLU A 277 4.86 -29.61 13.99
C GLU A 277 6.10 -29.29 14.86
N ILE A 278 6.78 -28.18 14.57
CA ILE A 278 7.94 -27.73 15.36
C ILE A 278 7.53 -27.37 16.79
N LEU A 279 6.36 -26.74 16.96
CA LEU A 279 5.85 -26.43 18.31
C LEU A 279 5.53 -27.68 19.12
N GLU A 280 5.02 -28.74 18.51
CA GLU A 280 4.69 -29.99 19.20
C GLU A 280 5.93 -30.66 19.79
N GLU A 281 7.06 -30.62 19.08
CA GLU A 281 8.35 -31.16 19.56
C GLU A 281 8.84 -30.43 20.83
N ASP A 282 8.58 -29.13 20.92
CA ASP A 282 9.02 -28.25 22.00
C ASP A 282 7.95 -28.00 23.08
N ASN A 283 6.91 -28.83 23.16
CA ASN A 283 5.79 -28.65 24.09
C ASN A 283 5.15 -27.25 24.00
N TYR A 284 5.09 -26.68 22.79
CA TYR A 284 4.51 -25.39 22.45
C TYR A 284 5.20 -24.17 23.12
N HIS A 285 6.52 -24.25 23.31
CA HIS A 285 7.32 -23.12 23.78
C HIS A 285 8.01 -22.39 22.62
N LEU A 286 8.20 -21.08 22.76
CA LEU A 286 8.99 -20.29 21.82
C LEU A 286 10.48 -20.56 22.02
N THR A 287 11.02 -21.49 21.24
CA THR A 287 12.44 -21.83 21.18
C THR A 287 13.17 -21.02 20.10
N GLU A 288 14.50 -21.13 20.03
CA GLU A 288 15.28 -20.50 18.96
C GLU A 288 14.88 -21.02 17.57
N GLU A 289 14.51 -22.30 17.47
CA GLU A 289 14.05 -22.93 16.24
C GLU A 289 12.69 -22.38 15.80
N VAL A 290 11.71 -22.36 16.71
CA VAL A 290 10.40 -21.72 16.48
C VAL A 290 10.58 -20.26 16.07
N ASN A 291 11.50 -19.53 16.72
CA ASN A 291 11.76 -18.14 16.40
C ASN A 291 12.38 -17.95 15.01
N LYS A 292 13.29 -18.84 14.60
CA LYS A 292 13.86 -18.85 13.23
C LYS A 292 12.79 -19.16 12.19
N TYR A 293 11.93 -20.14 12.45
CA TYR A 293 10.84 -20.50 11.55
C TYR A 293 9.91 -19.32 11.27
N ARG A 294 9.36 -18.69 12.33
CA ARG A 294 8.45 -17.55 12.15
C ARG A 294 9.12 -16.32 11.52
N ALA A 295 10.45 -16.21 11.61
CA ALA A 295 11.20 -15.12 10.98
C ALA A 295 11.32 -15.28 9.46
N SER A 296 11.33 -16.51 8.93
CA SER A 296 11.38 -16.77 7.48
C SER A 296 9.99 -16.96 6.86
N VAL A 297 9.00 -17.41 7.64
CA VAL A 297 7.70 -17.89 7.14
C VAL A 297 6.97 -16.90 6.23
N LEU A 298 7.01 -15.60 6.53
CA LEU A 298 6.38 -14.57 5.70
C LEU A 298 7.00 -14.56 4.30
N GLU A 299 8.32 -14.49 4.22
CA GLU A 299 9.07 -14.48 2.96
C GLU A 299 8.86 -15.79 2.18
N ASP A 300 8.93 -16.93 2.88
CA ASP A 300 8.76 -18.26 2.31
C ASP A 300 7.35 -18.48 1.72
N ILE A 301 6.30 -18.00 2.40
CA ILE A 301 4.92 -18.03 1.89
C ILE A 301 4.83 -17.23 0.58
N PHE A 302 5.37 -16.00 0.53
CA PHE A 302 5.32 -15.21 -0.69
C PHE A 302 6.12 -15.84 -1.83
N PHE A 303 7.30 -16.38 -1.55
CA PHE A 303 8.10 -17.11 -2.54
C PHE A 303 7.44 -18.40 -3.03
N SER A 304 6.44 -18.91 -2.32
CA SER A 304 5.67 -20.07 -2.78
C SER A 304 4.67 -19.71 -3.89
N TYR A 305 4.28 -18.45 -4.02
CA TYR A 305 3.35 -18.01 -5.07
C TYR A 305 4.05 -17.71 -6.39
N GLU A 306 3.64 -18.38 -7.47
CA GLU A 306 4.21 -18.18 -8.81
C GLU A 306 4.09 -16.73 -9.31
N PHE A 307 2.98 -16.05 -9.03
CA PHE A 307 2.83 -14.64 -9.43
C PHE A 307 3.86 -13.74 -8.76
N TYR A 308 4.25 -14.04 -7.52
CA TYR A 308 5.24 -13.25 -6.79
C TYR A 308 6.65 -13.46 -7.35
N LYS A 309 6.98 -14.70 -7.74
CA LYS A 309 8.23 -15.00 -8.45
C LYS A 309 8.33 -14.25 -9.77
N GLU A 310 7.27 -14.26 -10.57
CA GLU A 310 7.23 -13.51 -11.84
C GLU A 310 7.28 -12.00 -11.60
N LEU A 311 6.59 -11.47 -10.57
CA LEU A 311 6.67 -10.05 -10.20
C LEU A 311 8.10 -9.63 -9.85
N ILE A 312 8.81 -10.42 -9.03
CA ILE A 312 10.21 -10.15 -8.68
C ILE A 312 11.08 -10.19 -9.93
N LYS A 313 10.89 -11.19 -10.80
CA LYS A 313 11.64 -11.33 -12.04
C LYS A 313 11.42 -10.15 -12.98
N ASP A 314 10.18 -9.68 -13.14
CA ASP A 314 9.86 -8.50 -13.95
C ASP A 314 10.49 -7.24 -13.38
N TYR A 315 10.47 -7.08 -12.05
CA TYR A 315 11.14 -5.97 -11.37
C TYR A 315 12.66 -5.99 -11.60
N LEU A 316 13.29 -7.17 -11.47
CA LEU A 316 14.72 -7.35 -11.73
C LEU A 316 15.08 -7.05 -13.18
N VAL A 317 14.25 -7.47 -14.14
CA VAL A 317 14.43 -7.15 -15.57
C VAL A 317 14.32 -5.65 -15.82
N ALA A 318 13.32 -4.98 -15.23
CA ALA A 318 13.13 -3.54 -15.36
C ALA A 318 14.30 -2.76 -14.74
N MET A 319 14.79 -3.18 -13.57
CA MET A 319 15.99 -2.62 -12.95
C MET A 319 17.22 -2.80 -13.83
N GLN A 320 17.43 -3.99 -14.37
CA GLN A 320 18.58 -4.27 -15.24
C GLN A 320 18.51 -3.41 -16.51
N ARG A 321 17.34 -3.27 -17.12
CA ARG A 321 17.14 -2.38 -18.26
C ARG A 321 17.50 -0.92 -17.93
N ASN A 322 17.10 -0.42 -16.76
CA ASN A 322 17.47 0.93 -16.34
C ASN A 322 18.98 1.08 -16.14
N ILE A 323 19.65 0.07 -15.56
CA ILE A 323 21.11 0.03 -15.42
C ILE A 323 21.79 0.06 -16.80
N ASP A 324 21.30 -0.73 -17.75
CA ASP A 324 21.85 -0.80 -19.10
C ASP A 324 21.67 0.53 -19.84
N LEU A 325 20.51 1.18 -19.71
CA LEU A 325 20.27 2.53 -20.21
C LEU A 325 21.23 3.55 -19.58
N VAL A 326 21.51 3.48 -18.28
CA VAL A 326 22.50 4.37 -17.64
C VAL A 326 23.89 4.17 -18.25
N LYS A 327 24.31 2.92 -18.52
CA LYS A 327 25.59 2.63 -19.18
C LYS A 327 25.61 3.13 -20.63
N GLU A 328 24.50 2.96 -21.35
CA GLU A 328 24.38 3.32 -22.77
C GLU A 328 24.13 4.82 -22.99
N GLU A 329 23.53 5.56 -22.08
CA GLU A 329 23.17 6.97 -22.31
C GLU A 329 24.13 7.93 -21.61
N SER A 330 24.78 7.51 -20.52
CA SER A 330 25.71 8.38 -19.80
C SER A 330 27.06 8.52 -20.51
N ASN A 331 27.32 9.72 -21.05
CA ASN A 331 28.62 10.07 -21.63
C ASN A 331 29.78 9.84 -20.65
N ILE A 332 29.55 10.08 -19.35
CA ILE A 332 30.57 9.86 -18.31
C ILE A 332 30.88 8.36 -18.19
N GLN A 333 29.86 7.51 -18.12
CA GLN A 333 30.07 6.06 -18.03
C GLN A 333 30.79 5.53 -19.27
N LYS A 334 30.41 5.98 -20.47
CA LYS A 334 31.08 5.61 -21.73
C LYS A 334 32.56 5.99 -21.75
N ILE A 335 32.88 7.22 -21.35
CA ILE A 335 34.26 7.71 -21.34
C ILE A 335 35.10 6.90 -20.35
N ILE A 336 34.57 6.65 -19.15
CA ILE A 336 35.27 5.87 -18.14
C ILE A 336 35.43 4.41 -18.60
N GLU A 337 34.40 3.80 -19.20
CA GLU A 337 34.49 2.44 -19.77
C GLU A 337 35.55 2.37 -20.87
N ALA A 338 35.58 3.34 -21.79
CA ALA A 338 36.57 3.38 -22.88
C ALA A 338 38.01 3.56 -22.38
N ASN A 339 38.20 4.30 -21.28
CA ASN A 339 39.52 4.58 -20.72
C ASN A 339 40.03 3.49 -19.77
N TYR A 340 39.13 2.84 -19.02
CA TYR A 340 39.49 2.00 -17.87
C TYR A 340 38.80 0.63 -17.83
N GLY A 341 37.95 0.31 -18.81
CA GLY A 341 37.19 -0.95 -18.90
C GLY A 341 38.08 -2.21 -18.89
N ASP A 342 39.28 -2.11 -19.45
CA ASP A 342 40.25 -3.22 -19.54
C ASP A 342 41.23 -3.28 -18.35
N SER A 343 40.96 -2.55 -17.26
CA SER A 343 41.81 -2.60 -16.06
C SER A 343 41.75 -3.97 -15.38
N TYR A 344 42.92 -4.58 -15.17
CA TYR A 344 43.07 -5.83 -14.40
C TYR A 344 43.35 -5.59 -12.90
N GLN A 345 43.41 -4.33 -12.46
CA GLN A 345 43.65 -4.02 -11.05
C GLN A 345 42.36 -4.14 -10.25
N GLU A 346 42.43 -4.81 -9.11
CA GLU A 346 41.31 -4.98 -8.20
C GLU A 346 41.63 -4.49 -6.79
N THR A 347 40.63 -3.91 -6.13
CA THR A 347 40.69 -3.55 -4.71
C THR A 347 39.53 -4.17 -3.94
N ARG A 348 39.74 -4.46 -2.66
CA ARG A 348 38.69 -5.02 -1.79
C ARG A 348 37.93 -3.91 -1.09
N ALA A 349 36.60 -3.99 -1.06
CA ALA A 349 35.80 -3.16 -0.17
C ALA A 349 35.99 -3.65 1.28
N LEU A 350 36.67 -2.86 2.12
CA LEU A 350 36.95 -3.21 3.51
C LEU A 350 35.77 -2.87 4.43
N LYS A 351 35.14 -1.72 4.18
CA LYS A 351 33.99 -1.22 4.94
C LYS A 351 32.95 -0.69 3.98
N VAL A 352 31.70 -1.13 4.13
CA VAL A 352 30.53 -0.59 3.44
C VAL A 352 29.43 -0.44 4.47
N THR A 353 29.01 0.79 4.73
CA THR A 353 27.94 1.13 5.67
C THR A 353 26.99 2.13 5.02
N GLU A 354 26.01 2.61 5.77
CA GLU A 354 25.08 3.65 5.31
C GLU A 354 25.73 5.03 5.22
N ASP A 355 26.91 5.22 5.83
CA ASP A 355 27.59 6.52 5.89
C ASP A 355 29.04 6.49 5.39
N GLU A 356 29.65 5.31 5.31
CA GLU A 356 31.10 5.18 5.06
C GLU A 356 31.42 4.02 4.11
N LEU A 357 32.40 4.29 3.23
CA LEU A 357 32.99 3.35 2.29
C LEU A 357 34.53 3.43 2.37
N LEU A 358 35.18 2.29 2.50
CA LEU A 358 36.65 2.17 2.50
C LEU A 358 37.10 1.03 1.59
N PHE A 359 38.08 1.30 0.75
CA PHE A 359 38.72 0.31 -0.12
C PHE A 359 40.16 0.05 0.32
N GLU A 360 40.64 -1.18 0.14
CA GLU A 360 42.00 -1.60 0.47
C GLU A 360 43.08 -0.81 -0.27
N ALA A 361 42.77 -0.26 -1.45
CA ALA A 361 43.72 0.46 -2.28
C ALA A 361 43.99 1.90 -1.82
N VAL A 362 43.18 2.45 -0.90
CA VAL A 362 43.29 3.84 -0.45
C VAL A 362 43.07 3.95 1.06
N GLU A 363 43.84 4.77 1.74
CA GLU A 363 43.72 5.00 3.19
C GLU A 363 42.65 6.07 3.54
N VAL A 364 41.67 6.28 2.66
CA VAL A 364 40.65 7.32 2.78
C VAL A 364 39.27 6.69 2.90
N VAL A 365 38.50 7.14 3.88
CA VAL A 365 37.08 6.81 4.04
C VAL A 365 36.25 7.81 3.24
N PHE A 366 35.42 7.31 2.33
CA PHE A 366 34.50 8.11 1.56
C PHE A 366 33.14 8.18 2.26
N PRO A 367 32.57 9.38 2.46
CA PRO A 367 31.26 9.52 3.07
C PRO A 367 30.14 9.23 2.07
N GLY A 368 29.06 8.60 2.53
CA GLY A 368 27.84 8.37 1.76
C GLY A 368 27.28 6.96 1.89
N ASN A 369 26.03 6.80 1.46
CA ASN A 369 25.36 5.51 1.47
C ASN A 369 25.67 4.72 0.20
N TYR A 370 26.54 3.73 0.34
CA TYR A 370 26.96 2.84 -0.75
C TYR A 370 26.53 1.38 -0.53
N LYS A 371 25.59 1.16 0.39
CA LYS A 371 25.00 -0.15 0.65
C LYS A 371 24.32 -0.66 -0.62
N GLY A 372 24.58 -1.92 -0.99
CA GLY A 372 24.07 -2.52 -2.23
C GLY A 372 24.97 -2.26 -3.45
N HIS A 373 25.58 -1.08 -3.57
CA HIS A 373 26.56 -0.78 -4.62
C HIS A 373 27.86 -1.56 -4.42
N PHE A 374 28.34 -1.66 -3.19
CA PHE A 374 29.51 -2.49 -2.84
C PHE A 374 29.16 -3.49 -1.73
N THR A 375 29.93 -4.58 -1.67
CA THR A 375 29.76 -5.70 -0.75
C THR A 375 31.06 -5.85 0.05
N PRO A 376 31.00 -5.80 1.39
CA PRO A 376 32.19 -6.01 2.23
C PRO A 376 32.92 -7.30 1.87
N GLY A 377 34.24 -7.21 1.72
CA GLY A 377 35.11 -8.34 1.37
C GLY A 377 35.19 -8.68 -0.13
N LYS A 378 34.29 -8.16 -0.98
CA LYS A 378 34.32 -8.38 -2.43
C LYS A 378 35.40 -7.50 -3.08
N ARG A 379 35.99 -8.02 -4.17
CA ARG A 379 36.98 -7.34 -5.01
C ARG A 379 36.30 -6.65 -6.19
N TYR A 380 36.80 -5.47 -6.55
CA TYR A 380 36.25 -4.60 -7.58
C TYR A 380 37.34 -4.06 -8.50
N PRO A 381 37.12 -4.05 -9.83
CA PRO A 381 38.01 -3.39 -10.77
C PRO A 381 38.09 -1.90 -10.48
N TYR A 382 39.31 -1.36 -10.42
CA TYR A 382 39.54 0.05 -10.15
C TYR A 382 40.69 0.64 -10.95
N TYR A 383 40.79 1.97 -10.88
CA TYR A 383 41.89 2.76 -11.39
C TYR A 383 42.19 3.91 -10.43
N LEU A 384 43.48 4.20 -10.22
CA LEU A 384 43.93 5.37 -9.46
C LEU A 384 44.43 6.44 -10.41
N ASP A 385 43.87 7.63 -10.28
CA ASP A 385 44.32 8.83 -10.97
C ASP A 385 45.11 9.73 -10.01
N ALA A 386 46.15 10.38 -10.54
CA ALA A 386 46.96 11.35 -9.81
C ALA A 386 47.15 12.60 -10.66
N ALA A 387 46.63 13.72 -10.17
CA ALA A 387 46.75 15.03 -10.81
C ALA A 387 47.75 15.94 -10.07
N MET A 388 48.18 17.01 -10.75
CA MET A 388 49.04 18.04 -10.16
C MET A 388 48.36 18.68 -8.94
N GLY A 389 49.15 19.07 -7.93
CA GLY A 389 48.63 19.74 -6.73
C GLY A 389 48.06 18.80 -5.66
N GLY A 390 48.56 17.56 -5.58
CA GLY A 390 48.22 16.62 -4.50
C GLY A 390 46.84 15.97 -4.62
N GLN A 391 46.13 16.17 -5.74
CA GLN A 391 44.86 15.53 -5.99
C GLN A 391 45.04 14.06 -6.39
N ARG A 392 44.16 13.21 -5.86
CA ARG A 392 44.08 11.78 -6.16
C ARG A 392 42.63 11.43 -6.46
N GLY A 393 42.45 10.49 -7.38
CA GLY A 393 41.16 9.96 -7.79
C GLY A 393 41.14 8.44 -7.70
N LEU A 394 40.01 7.87 -7.33
CA LEU A 394 39.70 6.44 -7.39
C LEU A 394 38.48 6.29 -8.29
N ILE A 395 38.67 5.62 -9.42
CA ILE A 395 37.61 5.24 -10.33
C ILE A 395 37.35 3.75 -10.13
N ILE A 396 36.11 3.35 -9.85
CA ILE A 396 35.81 1.98 -9.44
C ILE A 396 34.44 1.53 -9.94
N LYS A 397 34.34 0.29 -10.40
CA LYS A 397 33.11 -0.30 -10.94
C LYS A 397 32.38 -1.08 -9.84
N ASP A 398 31.10 -0.81 -9.63
CA ASP A 398 30.29 -1.36 -8.53
C ASP A 398 29.65 -2.73 -8.85
N ASN A 399 28.80 -3.22 -7.95
CA ASN A 399 28.06 -4.49 -8.10
C ASN A 399 27.17 -4.57 -9.35
N PHE A 400 26.73 -3.42 -9.86
CA PHE A 400 25.85 -3.31 -11.03
C PHE A 400 26.64 -3.01 -12.31
N GLY A 401 27.96 -2.87 -12.21
CA GLY A 401 28.82 -2.50 -13.33
C GLY A 401 28.80 -1.00 -13.63
N ILE A 402 28.37 -0.16 -12.69
CA ILE A 402 28.38 1.30 -12.82
C ILE A 402 29.68 1.85 -12.25
N TRP A 403 30.31 2.77 -12.97
CA TRP A 403 31.52 3.46 -12.53
C TRP A 403 31.21 4.60 -11.55
N HIS A 404 31.98 4.64 -10.47
CA HIS A 404 32.01 5.72 -9.49
C HIS A 404 33.39 6.38 -9.51
N SER A 405 33.43 7.69 -9.26
CA SER A 405 34.68 8.45 -9.13
C SER A 405 34.72 9.14 -7.77
N PHE A 406 35.77 8.85 -7.02
CA PHE A 406 36.03 9.39 -5.69
C PHE A 406 37.30 10.23 -5.72
N GLY A 407 37.22 11.49 -5.30
CA GLY A 407 38.37 12.40 -5.25
C GLY A 407 38.79 12.71 -3.82
N TRP A 408 40.09 12.77 -3.57
CA TRP A 408 40.65 13.30 -2.32
C TRP A 408 41.94 14.08 -2.56
N ARG A 409 42.44 14.75 -1.52
CA ARG A 409 43.71 15.48 -1.55
C ARG A 409 44.69 14.87 -0.57
N VAL A 410 45.92 14.72 -1.01
CA VAL A 410 47.08 14.39 -0.17
C VAL A 410 47.82 15.70 0.12
N PRO A 411 48.14 16.01 1.39
CA PRO A 411 48.97 17.16 1.73
C PRO A 411 50.31 17.10 0.97
N ILE A 412 50.71 18.20 0.35
CA ILE A 412 52.04 18.34 -0.23
C ILE A 412 52.91 18.91 0.88
N GLU A 413 53.92 18.16 1.32
CA GLU A 413 54.94 18.64 2.27
C GLU A 413 55.83 19.73 1.66
#